data_AF-A0AAN9UD92-F1
#
_entry.id   AF-A0AAN9UD92-F1
#
_cell.length_a   1.000
_cell.length_b   1.000
_cell.length_c   1.000
_cell.angle_alpha   90.00
_cell.angle_beta   90.00
_cell.angle_gamma   90.00
#
_symmetry.space_group_name_H-M   'P 1'
#
loop_
_entity.id
_entity.type
_entity.pdbx_description
1 polymer ?
#
loop_
_entity_poly.entity_id
_entity_poly.type
_entity_poly.pdbx_seq_one_letter_code
_entity_poly.pdbx_strand_id
1 'polypeptide(L)'
;MSGKVDLRKDGFELVDCGETQGQIRTLDFFHPGRVINPYSGKNHELDGRTLIVLATTYAGFIECVALCRHSDHNGDEKAIFYNTHAAAYRTGSSPPARCERDRNEAIEIKFHNDNFTMRDHCHINFEQTWSLRIKFPVVDVGHVRLDQRRTLLETHLRVQTDLFNRTIVEFEYGPELKPPRA
;
A
#
# COMPACT_ATOMS: atom_id res chain seq x y z
N MET A 1 -29.05 -3.88 -7.21
CA MET A 1 -28.87 -3.48 -5.80
C MET A 1 -27.41 -3.09 -5.65
N SER A 2 -27.12 -1.78 -5.58
CA SER A 2 -25.75 -1.30 -5.42
C SER A 2 -25.38 -1.36 -3.95
N GLY A 3 -24.65 -2.41 -3.55
CA GLY A 3 -24.06 -2.46 -2.22
C GLY A 3 -23.09 -1.29 -2.08
N LYS A 4 -23.36 -0.37 -1.15
CA LYS A 4 -22.37 0.61 -0.72
C LYS A 4 -21.22 -0.17 -0.10
N VAL A 5 -20.08 -0.22 -0.79
CA VAL A 5 -18.83 -0.74 -0.24
C VAL A 5 -18.45 0.19 0.91
N ASP A 6 -18.53 -0.30 2.14
CA ASP A 6 -18.18 0.46 3.34
C ASP A 6 -16.67 0.44 3.54
N LEU A 7 -15.97 1.28 2.78
CA LEU A 7 -14.50 1.40 2.76
C LEU A 7 -13.89 1.72 4.14
N ARG A 8 -14.70 2.10 5.14
CA ARG A 8 -14.27 2.36 6.53
C ARG A 8 -13.88 1.09 7.26
N LYS A 9 -14.50 -0.04 6.92
CA LYS A 9 -14.13 -1.34 7.47
C LYS A 9 -12.78 -1.76 6.94
N ASP A 10 -12.61 -1.82 5.62
CA ASP A 10 -11.43 -2.42 5.00
C ASP A 10 -10.11 -1.81 5.48
N GLY A 11 -10.06 -0.49 5.68
CA GLY A 11 -8.87 0.18 6.18
C GLY A 11 -8.49 -0.19 7.63
N PHE A 12 -9.40 0.03 8.58
CA PHE A 12 -9.16 -0.24 10.02
C PHE A 12 -9.13 -1.75 10.29
N GLU A 13 -9.77 -2.54 9.43
CA GLU A 13 -9.70 -3.99 9.47
C GLU A 13 -8.36 -4.52 8.99
N LEU A 14 -7.57 -3.79 8.21
CA LEU A 14 -6.25 -4.27 7.79
C LEU A 14 -5.27 -4.34 8.95
N VAL A 15 -5.26 -3.28 9.75
CA VAL A 15 -4.43 -3.18 10.95
C VAL A 15 -5.25 -2.62 12.11
N ASP A 16 -5.50 -3.46 13.12
CA ASP A 16 -6.18 -3.01 14.35
C ASP A 16 -5.22 -2.13 15.17
N CYS A 17 -5.61 -0.88 15.40
CA CYS A 17 -4.77 0.10 16.09
C CYS A 17 -5.11 0.20 17.58
N GLY A 18 -4.14 -0.18 18.43
CA GLY A 18 -4.21 0.12 19.87
C GLY A 18 -4.04 1.60 20.22
N GLU A 19 -3.56 2.43 19.28
CA GLU A 19 -3.42 3.90 19.44
C GLU A 19 -4.47 4.65 18.62
N THR A 20 -5.22 5.52 19.28
CA THR A 20 -6.40 6.21 18.68
C THR A 20 -6.15 7.68 18.34
N GLN A 21 -4.88 8.14 18.34
CA GLN A 21 -4.55 9.54 18.05
C GLN A 21 -3.36 9.66 17.10
N GLY A 22 -3.61 10.22 15.91
CA GLY A 22 -2.58 10.59 14.95
C GLY A 22 -1.74 11.78 15.43
N GLN A 23 -0.45 11.76 15.12
CA GLN A 23 0.51 12.83 15.44
C GLN A 23 1.01 13.50 14.16
N ILE A 24 1.25 14.80 14.21
CA ILE A 24 1.96 15.50 13.14
C ILE A 24 3.44 15.12 13.26
N ARG A 25 4.04 14.67 12.16
CA ARG A 25 5.43 14.20 12.10
C ARG A 25 6.31 15.18 11.32
N THR A 26 7.61 15.08 11.55
CA THR A 26 8.64 15.79 10.79
C THR A 26 8.95 15.06 9.48
N LEU A 27 9.62 15.72 8.54
CA LEU A 27 9.88 15.19 7.19
C LEU A 27 10.68 13.88 7.20
N ASP A 28 11.67 13.77 8.06
CA ASP A 28 12.56 12.62 8.25
C ASP A 28 11.82 11.34 8.69
N PHE A 29 10.64 11.48 9.29
CA PHE A 29 9.78 10.34 9.63
C PHE A 29 9.29 9.60 8.37
N PHE A 30 8.98 10.33 7.29
CA PHE A 30 8.37 9.82 6.06
C PHE A 30 9.41 9.28 5.08
N HIS A 31 10.19 8.29 5.52
CA HIS A 31 11.10 7.57 4.64
C HIS A 31 10.39 6.42 3.90
N PRO A 32 10.91 5.99 2.74
CA PRO A 32 10.36 4.84 2.00
C PRO A 32 10.23 3.60 2.88
N GLY A 33 9.13 2.86 2.72
CA GLY A 33 8.78 1.67 3.48
C GLY A 33 8.19 1.93 4.86
N ARG A 34 8.01 3.18 5.30
CA ARG A 34 7.31 3.50 6.55
C ARG A 34 5.82 3.13 6.41
N VAL A 35 5.26 2.42 7.39
CA VAL A 35 3.82 2.07 7.43
C VAL A 35 3.10 3.00 8.40
N ILE A 36 2.05 3.64 7.91
CA ILE A 36 1.30 4.67 8.64
C ILE A 36 -0.20 4.45 8.50
N ASN A 37 -0.94 4.88 9.52
CA ASN A 37 -2.39 5.10 9.40
C ASN A 37 -2.66 6.61 9.48
N PRO A 38 -3.12 7.26 8.41
CA PRO A 38 -3.60 8.63 8.48
C PRO A 38 -4.77 8.71 9.47
N TYR A 39 -4.80 9.72 10.33
CA TYR A 39 -5.88 9.89 11.31
C TYR A 39 -6.10 11.36 11.67
N SER A 40 -7.09 11.97 11.01
CA SER A 40 -7.53 13.35 11.19
C SER A 40 -8.86 13.49 11.96
N GLY A 41 -9.60 12.40 12.13
CA GLY A 41 -10.94 12.36 12.73
C GLY A 41 -12.02 13.06 11.89
N LYS A 42 -11.69 13.51 10.68
CA LYS A 42 -12.55 14.34 9.82
C LYS A 42 -12.55 13.88 8.36
N ASN A 43 -11.63 13.00 7.97
CA ASN A 43 -11.51 12.51 6.61
C ASN A 43 -11.74 11.00 6.59
N HIS A 44 -13.00 10.60 6.41
CA HIS A 44 -13.40 9.21 6.44
C HIS A 44 -12.75 8.32 5.36
N GLU A 45 -12.24 8.90 4.28
CA GLU A 45 -11.56 8.15 3.23
C GLU A 45 -10.12 7.82 3.60
N LEU A 46 -9.47 8.67 4.40
CA LEU A 46 -8.08 8.50 4.84
C LEU A 46 -7.97 7.88 6.23
N ASP A 47 -8.87 8.23 7.15
CA ASP A 47 -8.79 7.93 8.59
C ASP A 47 -8.92 6.43 8.92
N GLY A 48 -9.19 5.60 7.92
CA GLY A 48 -9.17 4.15 8.04
C GLY A 48 -7.98 3.49 7.36
N ARG A 49 -7.25 4.13 6.45
CA ARG A 49 -6.33 3.39 5.58
C ARG A 49 -5.01 3.09 6.26
N THR A 50 -4.46 1.93 5.94
CA THR A 50 -3.02 1.66 6.16
C THR A 50 -2.28 1.94 4.87
N LEU A 51 -1.28 2.82 4.96
CA LEU A 51 -0.49 3.27 3.83
C LEU A 51 0.99 2.93 4.05
N ILE A 52 1.69 2.66 2.96
CA ILE A 52 3.15 2.54 2.95
C ILE A 52 3.72 3.72 2.18
N VAL A 53 4.61 4.46 2.83
CA VAL A 53 5.33 5.58 2.23
C VAL A 53 6.26 5.06 1.14
N LEU A 54 6.16 5.63 -0.06
CA LEU A 54 7.05 5.38 -1.18
C LEU A 54 8.12 6.47 -1.26
N ALA A 55 7.72 7.73 -1.22
CA ALA A 55 8.62 8.86 -1.36
C ALA A 55 8.06 10.09 -0.66
N THR A 56 8.95 11.07 -0.42
CA THR A 56 8.53 12.41 -0.02
C THR A 56 9.13 13.43 -0.97
N THR A 57 8.29 14.33 -1.47
CA THR A 57 8.67 15.35 -2.45
C THR A 57 9.19 16.62 -1.77
N TYR A 58 10.01 17.40 -2.48
CA TYR A 58 10.46 18.71 -2.01
C TYR A 58 9.32 19.72 -1.77
N ALA A 59 8.16 19.52 -2.42
CA ALA A 59 6.96 20.33 -2.23
C ALA A 59 6.19 19.97 -0.95
N GLY A 60 6.65 18.99 -0.19
CA GLY A 60 6.07 18.60 1.09
C GLY A 60 4.88 17.64 0.99
N PHE A 61 4.85 16.84 -0.08
CA PHE A 61 3.90 15.75 -0.25
C PHE A 61 4.55 14.40 -0.02
N ILE A 62 3.82 13.52 0.63
CA ILE A 62 4.20 12.14 0.89
C ILE A 62 3.41 11.28 -0.08
N GLU A 63 4.11 10.54 -0.93
CA GLU A 63 3.52 9.57 -1.84
C GLU A 63 3.47 8.22 -1.14
N CYS A 64 2.30 7.59 -1.20
CA CYS A 64 2.04 6.31 -0.54
C CYS A 64 1.29 5.35 -1.46
N VAL A 65 1.35 4.07 -1.12
CA VAL A 65 0.42 3.03 -1.61
C VAL A 65 -0.42 2.50 -0.47
N ALA A 66 -1.64 2.07 -0.77
CA ALA A 66 -2.52 1.50 0.23
C ALA A 66 -2.27 0.00 0.42
N LEU A 67 -2.45 -0.46 1.66
CA LEU A 67 -2.83 -1.84 1.89
C LEU A 67 -4.33 -1.99 1.61
N CYS A 68 -4.70 -3.12 1.04
CA CYS A 68 -6.07 -3.53 0.82
C CYS A 68 -6.28 -4.95 1.36
N ARG A 69 -7.49 -5.21 1.85
CA ARG A 69 -7.92 -6.54 2.26
C ARG A 69 -8.85 -7.04 1.19
N HIS A 70 -8.68 -8.30 0.83
CA HIS A 70 -9.65 -8.96 -0.02
C HIS A 70 -10.07 -10.25 0.65
N SER A 71 -11.15 -10.18 1.43
CA SER A 71 -11.67 -11.29 2.23
C SER A 71 -12.09 -12.49 1.38
N ASP A 72 -12.45 -12.25 0.13
CA ASP A 72 -12.96 -13.26 -0.79
C ASP A 72 -11.83 -13.86 -1.65
N HIS A 73 -10.56 -13.64 -1.28
CA HIS A 73 -9.42 -14.14 -2.03
C HIS A 73 -9.30 -15.66 -1.94
N ASN A 74 -9.73 -16.33 -3.00
CA ASN A 74 -9.73 -17.79 -3.12
C ASN A 74 -8.79 -18.29 -4.23
N GLY A 75 -8.12 -17.40 -4.96
CA GLY A 75 -7.24 -17.74 -6.09
C GLY A 75 -7.88 -17.56 -7.47
N ASP A 76 -9.16 -17.21 -7.56
CA ASP A 76 -9.90 -17.05 -8.82
C ASP A 76 -9.88 -15.61 -9.37
N GLU A 77 -9.06 -14.74 -8.79
CA GLU A 77 -8.98 -13.35 -9.23
C GLU A 77 -8.43 -13.23 -10.65
N LYS A 78 -8.90 -12.18 -11.35
CA LYS A 78 -8.38 -11.84 -12.66
C LYS A 78 -6.88 -11.60 -12.59
N ALA A 79 -6.13 -12.03 -13.60
CA ALA A 79 -4.68 -11.84 -13.68
C ALA A 79 -4.23 -10.38 -13.46
N ILE A 80 -5.08 -9.39 -13.77
CA ILE A 80 -4.80 -7.97 -13.51
C ILE A 80 -4.57 -7.68 -12.02
N PHE A 81 -5.28 -8.38 -11.12
CA PHE A 81 -5.10 -8.25 -9.67
C PHE A 81 -3.65 -8.57 -9.28
N TYR A 82 -3.17 -9.75 -9.66
CA TYR A 82 -1.83 -10.22 -9.33
C TYR A 82 -0.71 -9.40 -9.99
N ASN A 83 -1.04 -8.66 -11.04
CA ASN A 83 -0.11 -7.72 -11.65
C ASN A 83 0.06 -6.46 -10.81
N THR A 84 -1.00 -5.97 -10.15
CA THR A 84 -1.00 -4.71 -9.41
C THR A 84 -0.85 -4.87 -7.90
N HIS A 85 -0.85 -6.10 -7.38
CA HIS A 85 -0.80 -6.40 -5.96
C HIS A 85 0.41 -7.23 -5.55
N ALA A 86 1.02 -6.92 -4.41
CA ALA A 86 1.91 -7.84 -3.69
C ALA A 86 1.24 -8.31 -2.41
N ALA A 87 1.37 -9.59 -2.07
CA ALA A 87 0.93 -10.07 -0.78
C ALA A 87 1.73 -9.38 0.35
N ALA A 88 1.08 -9.05 1.45
CA ALA A 88 1.71 -8.48 2.64
C ALA A 88 1.56 -9.45 3.81
N TYR A 89 2.60 -9.57 4.63
CA TYR A 89 2.57 -10.41 5.83
C TYR A 89 3.32 -9.78 7.00
N ARG A 90 2.93 -10.16 8.22
CA ARG A 90 3.56 -9.67 9.45
C ARG A 90 4.89 -10.39 9.72
N THR A 91 5.90 -9.66 10.18
CA THR A 91 7.14 -10.25 10.71
C THR A 91 6.86 -11.32 11.76
N GLY A 92 7.54 -12.47 11.64
CA GLY A 92 7.34 -13.63 12.52
C GLY A 92 6.20 -14.55 12.09
N SER A 93 5.38 -14.15 11.11
CA SER A 93 4.46 -15.05 10.41
C SER A 93 5.15 -15.71 9.22
N SER A 94 4.66 -16.87 8.79
CA SER A 94 5.13 -17.48 7.55
C SER A 94 4.75 -16.61 6.36
N PRO A 95 5.65 -16.42 5.37
CA PRO A 95 5.26 -15.76 4.13
C PRO A 95 4.14 -16.56 3.45
N PRO A 96 3.20 -15.89 2.77
CA PRO A 96 2.15 -16.58 2.04
C PRO A 96 2.77 -17.52 1.00
N ALA A 97 2.15 -18.70 0.83
CA ALA A 97 2.59 -19.63 -0.19
C ALA A 97 2.53 -18.95 -1.56
N ARG A 98 3.66 -18.96 -2.29
CA ARG A 98 3.74 -18.32 -3.59
C ARG A 98 2.81 -19.04 -4.57
N CYS A 99 1.80 -18.34 -5.06
CA CYS A 99 0.97 -18.82 -6.15
C CYS A 99 1.73 -18.66 -7.47
N GLU A 100 1.50 -19.56 -8.44
CA GLU A 100 2.10 -19.43 -9.78
C GLU A 100 1.71 -18.11 -10.47
N ARG A 101 0.58 -17.53 -10.08
CA ARG A 101 0.08 -16.25 -10.59
C ARG A 101 0.75 -15.04 -9.94
N ASP A 102 1.47 -15.22 -8.83
CA ASP A 102 2.10 -14.12 -8.10
C ASP A 102 3.31 -13.58 -8.85
N ARG A 103 3.11 -12.43 -9.50
CA ARG A 103 4.17 -11.69 -10.21
C ARG A 103 5.06 -10.89 -9.25
N ASN A 104 4.51 -10.44 -8.12
CA ASN A 104 5.16 -9.53 -7.19
C ASN A 104 5.67 -10.29 -5.96
N GLU A 105 6.84 -9.90 -5.45
CA GLU A 105 7.39 -10.48 -4.22
C GLU A 105 6.50 -10.13 -3.03
N ALA A 106 6.27 -11.10 -2.13
CA ALA A 106 5.55 -10.86 -0.89
C ALA A 106 6.38 -9.94 0.03
N ILE A 107 5.74 -8.92 0.60
CA ILE A 107 6.40 -7.88 1.40
C ILE A 107 6.13 -8.11 2.88
N GLU A 108 7.21 -8.15 3.65
CA GLU A 108 7.18 -8.29 5.10
C GLU A 108 7.02 -6.92 5.78
N ILE A 109 6.06 -6.83 6.70
CA ILE A 109 5.81 -5.66 7.52
C ILE A 109 6.10 -5.98 8.99
N LYS A 110 7.00 -5.18 9.57
CA LYS A 110 7.32 -5.19 10.99
C LYS A 110 6.53 -4.09 11.70
N PHE A 111 5.61 -4.49 12.58
CA PHE A 111 4.91 -3.56 13.46
C PHE A 111 5.79 -3.15 14.64
N HIS A 112 5.61 -1.91 15.12
CA HIS A 112 6.35 -1.42 16.30
C HIS A 112 5.76 -1.92 17.61
N ASN A 113 4.46 -2.15 17.64
CA ASN A 113 3.71 -2.57 18.81
C ASN A 113 2.97 -3.89 18.50
N ASP A 114 2.97 -4.81 19.46
CA ASP A 114 2.26 -6.09 19.36
C ASP A 114 0.74 -5.94 19.35
N ASN A 115 0.22 -4.80 19.80
CA ASN A 115 -1.20 -4.45 19.68
C ASN A 115 -1.64 -4.28 18.22
N PHE A 116 -0.71 -4.00 17.29
CA PHE A 116 -1.03 -3.98 15.88
C PHE A 116 -1.10 -5.41 15.33
N THR A 117 -2.26 -5.76 14.78
CA THR A 117 -2.47 -7.07 14.14
C THR A 117 -2.69 -6.88 12.65
N MET A 118 -2.18 -7.78 11.83
CA MET A 118 -2.50 -7.82 10.40
C MET A 118 -3.51 -8.93 10.18
N ARG A 119 -4.60 -8.65 9.48
CA ARG A 119 -5.57 -9.69 9.12
C ARG A 119 -5.10 -10.54 7.95
N ASP A 120 -5.77 -11.67 7.72
CA ASP A 120 -5.47 -12.52 6.59
C ASP A 120 -5.81 -11.84 5.26
N HIS A 121 -5.11 -12.25 4.19
CA HIS A 121 -5.30 -11.78 2.82
C HIS A 121 -5.07 -10.27 2.62
N CYS A 122 -4.07 -9.72 3.32
CA CYS A 122 -3.59 -8.36 3.10
C CYS A 122 -2.69 -8.29 1.87
N HIS A 123 -2.89 -7.25 1.06
CA HIS A 123 -2.09 -6.98 -0.12
C HIS A 123 -1.70 -5.50 -0.16
N ILE A 124 -0.55 -5.20 -0.75
CA ILE A 124 -0.16 -3.85 -1.15
C ILE A 124 -0.74 -3.62 -2.54
N ASN A 125 -1.60 -2.63 -2.69
CA ASN A 125 -2.17 -2.23 -3.97
C ASN A 125 -1.32 -1.11 -4.59
N PHE A 126 -0.54 -1.46 -5.62
CA PHE A 126 0.33 -0.51 -6.32
C PHE A 126 -0.40 0.39 -7.31
N GLU A 127 -1.66 0.09 -7.66
CA GLU A 127 -2.54 0.95 -8.46
C GLU A 127 -3.14 2.07 -7.60
N GLN A 128 -3.45 1.78 -6.33
CA GLN A 128 -4.07 2.74 -5.43
C GLN A 128 -3.03 3.60 -4.69
N THR A 129 -2.61 4.68 -5.33
CA THR A 129 -1.68 5.66 -4.77
C THR A 129 -2.40 6.77 -4.00
N TRP A 130 -1.71 7.32 -3.00
CA TRP A 130 -2.20 8.39 -2.16
C TRP A 130 -1.13 9.45 -1.98
N SER A 131 -1.56 10.72 -1.98
CA SER A 131 -0.69 11.85 -1.69
C SER A 131 -1.16 12.56 -0.42
N LEU A 132 -0.33 12.58 0.61
CA LEU A 132 -0.58 13.26 1.86
C LEU A 132 0.28 14.52 1.97
N ARG A 133 -0.17 15.51 2.75
CA ARG A 133 0.70 16.62 3.16
C ARG A 133 1.52 16.18 4.37
N ILE A 134 2.77 16.65 4.51
CA ILE A 134 3.62 16.35 5.70
C ILE A 134 2.92 16.68 7.02
N LYS A 135 2.10 17.73 7.06
CA LYS A 135 1.38 18.16 8.26
C LYS A 135 0.13 17.32 8.57
N PHE A 136 -0.16 16.28 7.78
CA PHE A 136 -1.29 15.41 8.03
C PHE A 136 -0.98 14.51 9.25
N PRO A 137 -1.87 14.44 10.24
CA PRO A 137 -1.66 13.61 11.42
C PRO A 137 -1.71 12.12 11.07
N VAL A 138 -0.73 11.35 11.55
CA VAL A 138 -0.58 9.92 11.27
C VAL A 138 -0.21 9.15 12.53
N VAL A 139 -0.65 7.89 12.60
CA VAL A 139 -0.18 6.89 13.57
C VAL A 139 1.01 6.15 12.96
N ASP A 140 2.07 5.94 13.75
CA ASP A 140 3.25 5.16 13.32
C ASP A 140 3.00 3.68 13.59
N VAL A 141 2.75 2.92 12.52
CA VAL A 141 2.31 1.53 12.62
C VAL A 141 3.51 0.59 12.58
N GLY A 142 4.45 0.85 11.68
CA GLY A 142 5.55 -0.07 11.44
C GLY A 142 6.41 0.32 10.25
N HIS A 143 7.11 -0.68 9.69
CA HIS A 143 7.93 -0.50 8.51
C HIS A 143 8.09 -1.79 7.73
N VAL A 144 8.29 -1.65 6.42
CA VAL A 144 8.77 -2.71 5.53
C VAL A 144 10.24 -3.02 5.84
N ARG A 145 10.59 -4.30 5.76
CA ARG A 145 11.96 -4.80 5.92
C ARG A 145 12.93 -4.05 5.01
N LEU A 146 14.09 -3.66 5.54
CA LEU A 146 14.99 -2.71 4.88
C LEU A 146 15.44 -3.16 3.49
N ASP A 147 15.77 -4.44 3.34
CA ASP A 147 16.18 -5.09 2.09
C ASP A 147 15.04 -5.17 1.04
N GLN A 148 13.78 -5.20 1.47
CA GLN A 148 12.61 -5.22 0.57
C GLN A 148 12.13 -3.82 0.14
N ARG A 149 12.63 -2.74 0.74
CA ARG A 149 12.20 -1.36 0.38
C ARG A 149 12.53 -1.01 -1.07
N ARG A 150 13.65 -1.50 -1.57
CA ARG A 150 14.03 -1.33 -2.98
C ARG A 150 13.03 -2.06 -3.88
N THR A 151 12.73 -3.32 -3.60
CA THR A 151 11.74 -4.12 -4.32
C THR A 151 10.37 -3.46 -4.33
N LEU A 152 9.93 -2.88 -3.20
CA LEU A 152 8.68 -2.14 -3.10
C LEU A 152 8.61 -1.00 -4.11
N LEU A 153 9.66 -0.17 -4.18
CA LEU A 153 9.73 0.97 -5.10
C LEU A 153 9.81 0.54 -6.56
N GLU A 154 10.66 -0.46 -6.86
CA GLU A 154 10.80 -0.99 -8.23
C GLU A 154 9.49 -1.62 -8.71
N THR A 155 8.80 -2.35 -7.83
CA THR A 155 7.49 -2.92 -8.14
C THR A 155 6.46 -1.83 -8.39
N HIS A 156 6.41 -0.80 -7.55
CA HIS A 156 5.52 0.35 -7.76
C HIS A 156 5.76 1.03 -9.12
N LEU A 157 7.01 1.37 -9.43
CA LEU A 157 7.37 2.04 -10.69
C LEU A 157 7.02 1.19 -11.91
N ARG A 158 7.28 -0.12 -11.85
CA ARG A 158 6.88 -1.06 -12.90
C ARG A 158 5.37 -1.08 -13.08
N VAL A 159 4.61 -1.26 -12.00
CA VAL A 159 3.14 -1.33 -12.09
C VAL A 159 2.55 -0.04 -12.65
N GLN A 160 3.02 1.13 -12.19
CA GLN A 160 2.56 2.41 -12.72
C GLN A 160 2.91 2.60 -14.20
N THR A 161 4.09 2.12 -14.62
CA THR A 161 4.49 2.14 -16.04
C THR A 161 3.59 1.21 -16.87
N ASP A 162 3.33 -0.01 -16.39
CA ASP A 162 2.44 -0.97 -17.05
C ASP A 162 1.00 -0.39 -17.18
N LEU A 163 0.48 0.27 -16.13
CA LEU A 163 -0.82 0.92 -16.14
C LEU A 163 -0.86 2.09 -17.12
N PHE A 164 0.16 2.94 -17.12
CA PHE A 164 0.24 4.09 -18.02
C PHE A 164 0.33 3.65 -19.48
N ASN A 165 1.12 2.63 -19.79
CA ASN A 165 1.23 2.09 -21.14
C ASN A 165 -0.08 1.48 -21.64
N ARG A 166 -0.84 0.81 -20.77
CA ARG A 166 -2.19 0.33 -21.13
C ARG A 166 -3.11 1.49 -21.53
N THR A 167 -3.10 2.58 -20.77
CA THR A 167 -3.86 3.80 -21.12
C THR A 167 -3.40 4.38 -22.45
N ILE A 168 -2.08 4.44 -22.70
CA ILE A 168 -1.57 4.91 -24.01
C ILE A 168 -2.13 4.07 -25.16
N VAL A 169 -2.08 2.74 -25.03
CA VAL A 169 -2.54 1.81 -26.06
C VAL A 169 -4.05 1.92 -26.26
N GLU A 170 -4.82 1.98 -25.17
CA GLU A 170 -6.29 2.04 -25.21
C GLU A 170 -6.82 3.32 -25.89
N PHE A 171 -6.13 4.44 -25.68
CA PHE A 171 -6.56 5.75 -26.19
C PHE A 171 -5.68 6.30 -27.32
N GLU A 172 -4.76 5.48 -27.86
CA GLU A 172 -3.84 5.83 -28.96
C GLU A 172 -3.02 7.11 -28.70
N TYR A 173 -2.62 7.37 -27.45
CA TYR A 173 -1.95 8.61 -27.04
C TYR A 173 -0.46 8.74 -27.44
N GLY A 174 0.07 7.81 -28.24
CA GLY A 174 1.45 7.86 -28.75
C GLY A 174 2.32 6.68 -28.28
N PRO A 175 3.66 6.85 -28.16
CA PRO A 175 4.56 5.74 -27.85
C PRO A 175 4.56 5.37 -26.36
N GLU A 176 4.66 4.07 -26.08
CA GLU A 176 4.77 3.54 -24.72
C GLU A 176 6.03 4.01 -23.98
N LEU A 177 5.92 4.15 -22.66
CA LEU A 177 7.06 4.36 -21.77
C LEU A 177 7.90 3.09 -21.67
N LYS A 178 9.23 3.27 -21.61
CA LYS A 178 10.15 2.18 -21.30
C LYS A 178 10.06 1.84 -19.81
N PRO A 179 10.11 0.56 -19.44
CA PRO A 179 10.16 0.17 -18.03
C PRO A 179 11.39 0.78 -17.34
N PRO A 180 11.33 1.01 -16.02
CA PRO A 180 12.48 1.47 -15.24
C PRO A 180 13.67 0.52 -15.44
N ARG A 181 14.88 1.07 -15.58
CA ARG A 181 16.10 0.24 -15.62
C ARG A 181 16.36 -0.30 -14.21
N ALA A 182 16.54 -1.62 -14.09
CA ALA A 182 16.92 -2.31 -12.86
C ALA A 182 18.34 -1.97 -12.40
#